data_AF-A0A7C8ZKD8-F1
#
_entry.id   AF-A0A7C8ZKD8-F1
#
_cell.length_a   1.000
_cell.length_b   1.000
_cell.length_c   1.000
_cell.angle_alpha   90.00
_cell.angle_beta   90.00
_cell.angle_gamma   90.00
#
_symmetry.space_group_name_H-M   'P 1'
#
loop_
_entity.id
_entity.type
_entity.pdbx_description
1 polymer ?
#
loop_
_entity_poly.entity_id
_entity_poly.type
_entity_poly.pdbx_seq_one_letter_code
_entity_poly.pdbx_strand_id
1 'polypeptide(L)'
;AVLSSGLSILFWLNFASSLFGGSLAIFMFELYFGLLVFVGYIVFDTQEIIERAHFGDLDYVKHALTLFTDFFGVFVRILIIMLKNSIERAEEKKRRRRD
;
A
#
# COMPACT_ATOMS: atom_id res chain seq x y z
N ALA A 1 -31.08 -9.81 -25.89
CA ALA A 1 -29.67 -9.36 -25.97
C ALA A 1 -29.41 -8.14 -25.09
N VAL A 2 -30.09 -7.01 -25.28
CA VAL A 2 -29.83 -5.76 -24.52
C VAL A 2 -30.11 -5.86 -23.02
N LEU A 3 -31.14 -6.61 -22.62
CA LEU A 3 -31.47 -6.84 -21.21
C LEU A 3 -30.41 -7.68 -20.47
N SER A 4 -29.85 -8.71 -21.12
CA SER A 4 -28.82 -9.54 -20.48
C SER A 4 -27.49 -8.79 -20.36
N SER A 5 -27.17 -7.87 -21.29
CA SER A 5 -26.03 -6.98 -21.15
C SER A 5 -26.23 -5.91 -20.06
N GLY A 6 -27.46 -5.45 -19.83
CA GLY A 6 -27.75 -4.55 -18.70
C GLY A 6 -27.57 -5.25 -17.34
N LEU A 7 -28.05 -6.50 -17.23
CA LEU A 7 -27.88 -7.34 -16.04
C LEU A 7 -26.42 -7.69 -15.76
N SER A 8 -25.61 -7.97 -16.79
CA SER A 8 -24.19 -8.27 -16.60
C SER A 8 -23.40 -7.05 -16.12
N ILE A 9 -23.71 -5.85 -16.63
CA ILE A 9 -23.10 -4.59 -16.16
C ILE A 9 -23.48 -4.32 -14.70
N LEU A 10 -24.75 -4.50 -14.33
CA LEU A 10 -25.20 -4.36 -12.95
C LEU A 10 -24.57 -5.39 -12.01
N PHE A 11 -24.36 -6.61 -12.49
CA PHE A 11 -23.65 -7.66 -11.75
C PHE A 11 -22.18 -7.27 -11.52
N TRP A 12 -21.46 -6.81 -12.54
CA TRP A 12 -20.09 -6.34 -12.39
C TRP A 12 -19.98 -5.10 -11.51
N LEU A 13 -20.92 -4.17 -11.59
CA LEU A 13 -20.97 -3.00 -10.71
C LEU A 13 -21.25 -3.37 -9.25
N ASN A 14 -22.16 -4.32 -8.99
CA ASN A 14 -22.43 -4.79 -7.63
C ASN A 14 -21.31 -5.68 -7.09
N PHE A 15 -20.70 -6.50 -7.94
CA PHE A 15 -19.55 -7.32 -7.58
C PHE A 15 -18.34 -6.46 -7.26
N ALA A 16 -18.05 -5.46 -8.10
CA ALA A 16 -17.08 -4.42 -7.81
C ALA A 16 -17.46 -3.68 -6.52
N SER A 17 -18.67 -3.12 -6.40
CA SER A 17 -19.11 -2.42 -5.18
C SER A 17 -19.06 -3.29 -3.92
N SER A 18 -19.30 -4.60 -4.01
CA SER A 18 -19.23 -5.55 -2.89
C SER A 18 -17.81 -5.94 -2.52
N LEU A 19 -16.90 -6.04 -3.49
CA LEU A 19 -15.46 -6.21 -3.24
C LEU A 19 -14.80 -4.89 -2.79
N PHE A 20 -15.32 -3.75 -3.26
CA PHE A 20 -14.73 -2.43 -3.05
C PHE A 20 -15.38 -1.61 -1.93
N GLY A 21 -16.58 -1.95 -1.44
CA GLY A 21 -17.18 -1.49 -0.17
C GLY A 21 -16.97 0.00 0.17
N GLY A 22 -16.93 0.85 -0.86
CA GLY A 22 -16.73 2.29 -0.82
C GLY A 22 -15.28 2.76 -0.61
N SER A 23 -14.85 2.85 0.65
CA SER A 23 -13.65 3.60 1.03
C SER A 23 -12.56 2.75 1.64
N LEU A 24 -12.92 1.68 2.38
CA LEU A 24 -11.96 0.94 3.19
C LEU A 24 -11.09 -0.01 2.36
N ALA A 25 -11.65 -0.57 1.28
CA ALA A 25 -10.94 -1.42 0.32
C ALA A 25 -10.10 -0.60 -0.67
N ILE A 26 -10.61 0.53 -1.18
CA ILE A 26 -9.81 1.48 -1.98
C ILE A 26 -8.63 1.98 -1.16
N PHE A 27 -8.87 2.36 0.10
CA PHE A 27 -7.81 2.77 1.01
C PHE A 27 -6.83 1.64 1.36
N MET A 28 -7.29 0.39 1.52
CA MET A 28 -6.39 -0.78 1.66
C MET A 28 -5.53 -0.96 0.41
N PHE A 29 -6.15 -0.91 -0.77
CA PHE A 29 -5.46 -1.05 -2.04
C PHE A 29 -4.40 0.04 -2.21
N GLU A 30 -4.75 1.30 -1.98
CA GLU A 30 -3.82 2.43 -2.03
C GLU A 30 -2.65 2.26 -1.06
N LEU A 31 -2.91 1.80 0.16
CA LEU A 31 -1.86 1.54 1.16
C LEU A 31 -0.90 0.43 0.73
N TYR A 32 -1.42 -0.74 0.37
CA TYR A 32 -0.58 -1.90 0.01
C TYR A 32 0.09 -1.73 -1.35
N PHE A 33 -0.63 -1.21 -2.34
CA PHE A 33 -0.08 -0.92 -3.66
C PHE A 33 0.97 0.21 -3.58
N GLY A 34 0.66 1.27 -2.84
CA GLY A 34 1.63 2.35 -2.60
C GLY A 34 2.87 1.86 -1.85
N LEU A 35 2.73 0.95 -0.89
CA LEU A 35 3.86 0.30 -0.21
C LEU A 35 4.70 -0.52 -1.19
N LEU A 36 4.07 -1.31 -2.07
CA LEU A 36 4.77 -2.09 -3.10
C LEU A 36 5.60 -1.20 -4.01
N VAL A 37 5.00 -0.12 -4.53
CA VAL A 37 5.69 0.85 -5.40
C VAL A 37 6.87 1.49 -4.65
N PHE A 38 6.66 1.89 -3.39
CA PHE A 38 7.70 2.52 -2.58
C PHE A 38 8.88 1.58 -2.32
N VAL A 39 8.62 0.33 -1.94
CA VAL A 39 9.68 -0.69 -1.79
C VAL A 39 10.40 -0.92 -3.12
N GLY A 40 9.68 -0.93 -4.25
CA GLY A 40 10.28 -1.01 -5.58
C GLY A 40 11.25 0.14 -5.88
N TYR A 41 10.88 1.37 -5.52
CA TYR A 41 11.75 2.55 -5.63
C TYR A 41 13.02 2.40 -4.77
N ILE A 42 12.91 1.94 -3.53
CA ILE A 42 14.08 1.72 -2.67
C ILE A 42 15.04 0.71 -3.28
N VAL A 43 14.51 -0.38 -3.85
CA VAL A 43 15.35 -1.38 -4.53
C VAL A 43 16.07 -0.74 -5.72
N PHE A 44 15.36 0.06 -6.52
CA PHE A 44 15.94 0.78 -7.65
C PHE A 44 17.03 1.78 -7.21
N ASP A 45 16.74 2.63 -6.24
CA ASP A 45 17.67 3.63 -5.72
C ASP A 45 18.92 2.96 -5.12
N THR A 46 18.74 1.81 -4.46
CA THR A 46 19.86 1.01 -3.96
C THR A 46 20.74 0.50 -5.10
N GLN A 47 20.16 0.05 -6.23
CA GLN A 47 20.96 -0.35 -7.40
C GLN A 47 21.74 0.83 -7.97
N GLU A 48 21.11 2.00 -8.07
CA GLU A 48 21.76 3.21 -8.58
C GLU A 48 22.94 3.63 -7.67
N ILE A 49 22.78 3.54 -6.35
CA ILE A 49 23.86 3.79 -5.38
C ILE A 49 25.03 2.82 -5.59
N ILE A 50 24.74 1.52 -5.78
CA ILE A 50 25.77 0.50 -5.99
C ILE A 50 26.52 0.75 -7.31
N GLU A 51 25.81 1.11 -8.37
CA GLU A 51 26.40 1.39 -9.68
C GLU A 51 27.27 2.66 -9.62
N ARG A 52 26.78 3.74 -8.99
CA ARG A 52 27.57 4.97 -8.76
C ARG A 52 28.83 4.72 -7.95
N ALA A 53 28.73 3.92 -6.88
CA ALA A 53 29.88 3.50 -6.08
C ALA A 53 30.89 2.69 -6.90
N HIS A 54 30.41 1.84 -7.83
CA HIS A 54 31.27 1.08 -8.74
C HIS A 54 32.01 1.96 -9.75
N PHE A 55 31.41 3.08 -10.16
CA PHE A 55 32.03 4.10 -11.02
C PHE A 55 32.92 5.10 -10.28
N GLY A 56 33.13 4.93 -8.95
CA GLY A 56 34.05 5.73 -8.16
C GLY A 56 33.43 6.95 -7.48
N ASP A 57 32.10 7.07 -7.45
CA ASP A 57 31.40 8.07 -6.63
C ASP A 57 31.38 7.61 -5.16
N LEU A 58 32.12 8.30 -4.29
CA LEU A 58 32.35 7.92 -2.88
C LEU A 58 31.54 8.79 -1.91
N ASP A 59 30.47 9.44 -2.36
CA ASP A 59 29.64 10.33 -1.51
C ASP A 59 28.67 9.52 -0.62
N TYR A 60 29.24 8.68 0.24
CA TYR A 60 28.52 7.74 1.12
C TYR A 60 27.53 8.43 2.06
N VAL A 61 27.80 9.68 2.45
CA VAL A 61 26.91 10.44 3.35
C VAL A 61 25.59 10.74 2.64
N LYS A 62 25.64 11.20 1.38
CA LYS A 62 24.41 11.44 0.60
C LYS A 62 23.65 10.14 0.35
N HIS A 63 24.35 9.09 -0.06
CA HIS A 63 23.73 7.78 -0.28
C HIS A 63 23.06 7.22 0.99
N ALA A 64 23.70 7.37 2.15
CA ALA A 64 23.13 6.96 3.43
C ALA A 64 21.91 7.79 3.83
N LEU A 65 21.90 9.10 3.56
CA LEU A 65 20.75 9.98 3.81
C LEU A 65 19.56 9.64 2.92
N THR A 66 19.79 9.26 1.65
CA THR A 66 18.74 8.76 0.75
C THR A 66 18.10 7.50 1.31
N LEU A 67 18.90 6.47 1.59
CA LEU A 67 18.45 5.21 2.18
C LEU A 67 17.74 5.39 3.55
N PHE A 68 18.19 6.34 4.37
CA PHE A 68 17.54 6.66 5.63
C PHE A 68 16.13 7.25 5.45
N THR A 69 15.99 8.16 4.48
CA THR A 69 14.70 8.80 4.17
C THR A 69 13.71 7.78 3.62
N ASP A 70 14.20 6.88 2.76
CA ASP A 70 13.48 5.74 2.22
C ASP A 70 12.99 4.79 3.31
N PHE A 71 13.88 4.42 4.24
CA PHE A 71 13.50 3.59 5.38
C PHE A 71 12.40 4.23 6.23
N PHE A 72 12.52 5.53 6.51
CA PHE A 72 11.50 6.25 7.27
C PHE A 72 10.14 6.28 6.55
N GLY A 73 10.15 6.44 5.22
CA GLY A 73 8.95 6.37 4.38
C GLY A 73 8.23 5.01 4.47
N VAL A 74 8.96 3.90 4.45
CA VAL A 74 8.40 2.55 4.66
C VAL A 74 7.90 2.38 6.09
N PHE A 75 8.67 2.82 7.07
CA PHE A 75 8.33 2.72 8.48
C PHE A 75 6.97 3.37 8.79
N VAL A 76 6.74 4.60 8.30
CA VAL A 76 5.47 5.31 8.48
C VAL A 76 4.31 4.56 7.82
N ARG A 77 4.49 4.02 6.60
CA ARG A 77 3.44 3.23 5.94
C ARG A 77 3.08 1.98 6.72
N ILE A 78 4.07 1.27 7.27
CA ILE A 78 3.84 0.09 8.13
C ILE A 78 3.07 0.49 9.40
N LEU A 79 3.43 1.61 10.04
CA LEU A 79 2.70 2.11 11.20
C LEU A 79 1.22 2.40 10.90
N ILE A 80 0.92 2.99 9.74
CA ILE A 80 -0.47 3.24 9.31
C ILE A 80 -1.23 1.92 9.15
N ILE A 81 -0.62 0.89 8.56
CA ILE A 81 -1.22 -0.44 8.41
C ILE A 81 -1.51 -1.07 9.79
N MET A 82 -0.54 -0.99 10.71
CA MET A 82 -0.69 -1.51 12.07
C MET A 82 -1.80 -0.79 12.83
N LEU A 83 -1.88 0.54 12.74
CA LEU A 83 -2.93 1.34 13.36
C LEU A 83 -4.30 0.93 12.84
N LYS A 84 -4.46 0.79 11.53
CA LYS A 84 -5.73 0.36 10.91
C LYS A 84 -6.16 -1.03 11.38
N ASN A 85 -5.24 -2.00 11.37
CA ASN A 85 -5.51 -3.35 11.88
C ASN A 85 -5.88 -3.35 13.38
N SER A 86 -5.30 -2.45 14.18
CA SER A 86 -5.66 -2.33 15.59
C SER A 86 -7.08 -1.79 15.80
N ILE A 87 -7.50 -0.82 14.99
CA ILE A 87 -8.85 -0.23 15.02
C ILE A 87 -9.90 -1.29 14.62
N GLU A 88 -9.65 -2.02 13.53
CA GLU A 88 -10.55 -3.07 13.04
C GLU A 88 -10.76 -4.17 14.10
N ARG A 89 -9.67 -4.63 14.74
CA ARG A 89 -9.74 -5.60 15.85
C ARG A 89 -10.52 -5.06 17.06
N ALA A 90 -10.42 -3.76 17.35
CA ALA A 90 -11.15 -3.14 18.45
C ALA A 90 -12.66 -3.04 18.16
N GLU A 91 -13.03 -2.73 16.91
CA GLU A 91 -14.43 -2.72 16.47
C GLU A 91 -15.05 -4.12 16.49
N GLU A 92 -14.31 -5.12 16.02
CA GLU A 92 -14.77 -6.52 16.03
C GLU A 92 -15.04 -7.01 17.45
N LYS A 93 -14.14 -6.71 18.40
CA LYS A 93 -14.35 -7.00 19.83
C LYS A 93 -15.59 -6.31 20.41
N LYS A 94 -15.91 -5.09 19.97
CA LYS A 94 -17.13 -4.37 20.42
C LYS A 94 -18.40 -4.98 19.83
N ARG A 95 -18.36 -5.53 18.61
CA ARG A 95 -19.51 -6.23 18.00
C ARG A 95 -19.82 -7.53 18.75
N ARG A 96 -18.80 -8.37 19.00
CA ARG A 96 -18.93 -9.64 19.74
C ARG A 96 -19.42 -9.52 21.20
N ARG A 97 -19.42 -8.31 21.78
CA ARG A 97 -19.96 -8.05 23.13
C ARG A 97 -21.42 -7.59 23.13
N ARG A 98 -21.94 -7.23 21.95
CA ARG A 98 -23.34 -6.80 21.76
C ARG A 98 -24.24 -7.94 21.28
N ASP A 99 -23.64 -8.99 20.72
CA ASP A 99 -24.26 -10.27 20.41
C ASP A 99 -24.16 -11.22 21.63
#